data_AF-A0A1R1I2V1-F1
#
_entry.id   AF-A0A1R1I2V1-F1
#
_cell.length_a   1.000
_cell.length_b   1.000
_cell.length_c   1.000
_cell.angle_alpha   90.00
_cell.angle_beta   90.00
_cell.angle_gamma   90.00
#
_symmetry.space_group_name_H-M   'P 1'
#
loop_
_entity.id
_entity.type
_entity.pdbx_description
1 polymer ?
#
loop_
_entity_poly.entity_id
_entity_poly.type
_entity_poly.pdbx_seq_one_letter_code
_entity_poly.pdbx_strand_id
1 'polypeptide(L)' 'MPKWIPTPGSLALYVGRTKVRTRNVIVVAEARAGRMVVDAIGRKGVNVRLTVSRDSLREPQPDLFA' A
#
# COMPACT_ATOMS: atom_id res chain seq x y z
N MET A 1 -1.81 -17.88 -10.70
CA MET A 1 -2.42 -16.55 -10.91
C MET A 1 -1.29 -15.54 -10.99
N PRO A 2 -1.34 -14.56 -11.92
CA PRO A 2 -0.34 -13.51 -11.96
C PRO A 2 -0.31 -12.78 -10.61
N LYS A 3 0.88 -12.60 -10.04
CA LYS A 3 1.04 -11.85 -8.80
C LYS A 3 0.84 -10.38 -9.16
N TRP A 4 -0.22 -9.76 -8.62
CA TRP A 4 -0.47 -8.33 -8.78
C TRP A 4 0.77 -7.50 -8.41
N ILE A 5 1.10 -6.51 -9.25
CA ILE A 5 2.25 -5.62 -9.06
C ILE A 5 1.73 -4.18 -8.88
N PRO A 6 1.95 -3.55 -7.71
CA PRO A 6 1.51 -2.19 -7.47
C PRO A 6 2.25 -1.19 -8.39
N THR A 7 1.51 -0.26 -8.97
CA THR A 7 2.05 0.84 -9.81
C THR A 7 1.89 2.20 -9.12
N PRO A 8 2.73 3.20 -9.43
CA PRO A 8 2.52 4.57 -8.98
C PRO A 8 1.09 5.06 -9.28
N GLY A 9 0.47 5.75 -8.32
CA GLY A 9 -0.91 6.21 -8.38
C GLY A 9 -1.95 5.17 -7.93
N SER A 10 -1.59 3.89 -7.84
CA SER A 10 -2.52 2.83 -7.42
C SER A 10 -2.86 2.90 -5.93
N LEU A 11 -4.14 2.63 -5.61
CA LEU A 11 -4.56 2.30 -4.26
C LEU A 11 -4.06 0.89 -3.93
N ALA A 12 -3.57 0.70 -2.70
CA ALA A 12 -3.12 -0.58 -2.22
C ALA A 12 -3.56 -0.80 -0.77
N LEU A 13 -3.82 -2.05 -0.41
CA LEU A 13 -3.96 -2.44 0.99
C LEU A 13 -2.58 -2.78 1.56
N TYR A 14 -2.08 -1.96 2.47
CA TYR A 14 -0.90 -2.27 3.25
C TYR A 14 -1.24 -3.23 4.39
N VAL A 15 -0.53 -4.34 4.47
CA VAL A 15 -0.61 -5.35 5.53
C VAL A 15 0.67 -5.31 6.35
N GLY A 16 0.61 -4.64 7.50
CA GLY A 16 1.72 -4.58 8.45
C GLY A 16 1.99 -5.90 9.15
N ARG A 17 3.12 -5.98 9.89
CA ARG A 17 3.54 -7.19 10.63
C ARG A 17 2.54 -7.66 11.71
N THR A 18 1.68 -6.76 12.19
CA THR A 18 0.63 -7.07 13.16
C THR A 18 -0.74 -6.93 12.49
N LYS A 19 -1.63 -7.92 12.65
CA LYS A 19 -2.96 -7.97 12.01
C LYS A 19 -3.81 -6.69 12.20
N VAL A 20 -3.61 -5.98 13.31
CA VAL A 20 -4.33 -4.73 13.66
C VAL A 20 -3.84 -3.50 12.85
N ARG A 21 -2.89 -3.64 11.92
CA ARG A 21 -2.30 -2.52 11.17
C ARG A 21 -2.50 -2.64 9.65
N THR A 22 -3.63 -3.18 9.20
CA THR A 22 -4.04 -3.01 7.81
C THR A 22 -4.47 -1.56 7.57
N ARG A 23 -4.11 -1.00 6.42
CA ARG A 23 -4.56 0.35 6.02
C ARG A 23 -4.47 0.53 4.51
N ASN A 24 -5.30 1.41 3.98
CA ASN A 24 -5.20 1.83 2.59
C ASN A 24 -4.07 2.84 2.43
N VAL A 25 -3.31 2.69 1.35
CA VAL A 25 -2.19 3.56 0.99
C VAL A 25 -2.24 3.87 -0.50
N ILE A 26 -1.68 5.01 -0.90
CA ILE A 26 -1.42 5.33 -2.30
C ILE A 26 0.05 5.05 -2.60
N VAL A 27 0.30 4.28 -3.65
CA VAL A 27 1.66 4.02 -4.13
C VAL A 27 2.17 5.26 -4.84
N VAL A 28 3.29 5.82 -4.38
CA VAL A 28 3.86 7.05 -4.95
C VAL A 28 4.91 6.69 -6.00
N ALA A 29 5.79 5.75 -5.69
CA ALA A 29 6.89 5.34 -6.56
C ALA A 29 7.41 3.95 -6.18
N GLU A 30 8.08 3.30 -7.12
CA GLU A 30 9.03 2.24 -6.79
C GLU A 30 10.28 2.85 -6.13
N ALA A 31 10.75 2.22 -5.07
CA ALA A 31 12.00 2.55 -4.39
C ALA A 31 13.10 1.56 -4.83
N ARG A 32 14.03 1.22 -3.93
CA ARG A 32 15.08 0.23 -4.20
C ARG A 32 14.66 -1.17 -3.72
N ALA A 33 15.11 -2.20 -4.45
CA ALA A 33 15.06 -3.61 -4.05
C ALA A 33 13.64 -4.12 -3.73
N GLY A 34 12.68 -3.86 -4.62
CA GLY A 34 11.31 -4.35 -4.47
C GLY A 34 10.55 -3.67 -3.31
N ARG A 35 10.94 -2.44 -2.95
CA ARG A 35 10.22 -1.61 -1.98
C ARG A 35 9.44 -0.53 -2.71
N MET A 36 8.36 -0.08 -2.08
CA MET A 36 7.50 0.98 -2.59
C MET A 36 7.52 2.16 -1.63
N VAL A 37 7.55 3.37 -2.17
CA VAL A 37 7.19 4.58 -1.42
C VAL A 37 5.68 4.73 -1.46
N VAL A 38 5.05 4.88 -0.30
CA VAL A 38 3.60 5.00 -0.18
C VAL A 38 3.22 6.17 0.70
N ASP A 39 2.09 6.79 0.40
CA ASP A 39 1.43 7.78 1.25
C ASP A 39 0.28 7.12 2.01
N ALA A 40 0.17 7.43 3.29
CA ALA A 40 -0.84 6.89 4.20
C ALA A 40 -1.33 7.97 5.18
N ILE A 41 -2.43 7.71 5.87
CA ILE A 41 -2.88 8.55 7.00
C ILE A 41 -2.26 8.05 8.31
N GLY A 42 -1.52 8.93 8.96
CA GLY A 42 -0.91 8.69 10.27
C GLY A 42 -1.91 8.78 11.42
N ARG A 43 -1.48 8.43 12.63
CA ARG A 43 -2.35 8.40 13.82
C ARG A 43 -2.98 9.76 14.18
N LYS A 44 -2.35 10.87 13.75
CA LYS A 44 -2.84 12.24 13.98
C LYS A 44 -3.71 12.76 12.81
N GLY A 45 -4.14 11.89 11.90
CA GLY A 45 -4.93 12.30 10.72
C GLY A 45 -4.12 13.02 9.64
N VAL A 46 -2.79 13.04 9.74
CA VAL A 46 -1.90 13.71 8.78
C VAL A 46 -1.34 12.72 7.76
N ASN A 47 -1.07 13.19 6.55
CA ASN A 47 -0.36 12.40 5.56
C ASN A 47 1.05 12.06 6.06
N VAL A 48 1.43 10.80 5.91
CA VAL A 48 2.77 10.30 6.19
C VAL A 48 3.27 9.50 5.00
N ARG A 49 4.55 9.68 4.67
CA ARG A 49 5.24 8.94 3.61
C ARG A 49 6.11 7.85 4.20
N LEU A 50 5.98 6.63 3.69
CA LEU A 50 6.64 5.45 4.23
C LEU A 50 7.25 4.62 3.10
N THR A 51 8.33 3.90 3.40
CA THR A 51 8.90 2.91 2.48
C THR A 51 8.59 1.48 2.96
N VAL A 52 7.79 0.75 2.19
CA VAL A 52 7.30 -0.59 2.55
C VAL A 52 7.80 -1.65 1.57
N SER A 53 7.81 -2.93 1.98
CA SER A 53 8.06 -4.02 1.04
C SER A 53 6.87 -4.17 0.09
N ARG A 54 7.11 -4.47 -1.19
CA ARG A 54 6.07 -4.82 -2.15
C ARG A 54 5.21 -5.99 -1.65
N ASP A 55 5.80 -6.95 -0.95
CA ASP A 55 5.07 -8.12 -0.41
C ASP A 55 4.11 -7.77 0.74
N SER A 56 4.26 -6.58 1.33
CA SER A 56 3.32 -6.05 2.32
C SER A 56 2.14 -5.32 1.67
N LEU A 57 2.08 -5.23 0.34
CA LEU A 57 0.97 -4.64 -0.39
C LEU A 57 0.11 -5.73 -1.02
N ARG A 58 -1.21 -5.52 -0.99
CA ARG A 58 -2.20 -6.36 -1.65
C ARG A 58 -3.05 -5.50 -2.56
N GLU A 59 -3.50 -6.13 -3.65
CA GLU A 59 -4.52 -5.55 -4.52
C GLU A 59 -5.72 -5.19 -3.64
N PRO A 60 -6.25 -3.96 -3.75
CA PRO A 60 -7.47 -3.59 -3.06
C PRO A 60 -8.57 -4.60 -3.38
N GLN A 61 -9.48 -4.83 -2.43
CA GLN A 61 -10.69 -5.58 -2.78
C GLN A 61 -11.40 -4.86 -3.93
N PRO A 62 -11.93 -5.62 -4.90
CA PRO A 62 -12.73 -5.05 -5.97
C PRO A 62 -13.87 -4.24 -5.37
N ASP A 63 -14.21 -3.13 -6.02
CA ASP A 63 -15.35 -2.33 -5.62
C ASP A 63 -16.62 -3.19 -5.72
N LEU A 64 -17.47 -3.10 -4.70
CA LEU A 64 -18.72 -3.84 -4.63
C LEU A 64 -19.76 -3.30 -5.64
N PHE A 65 -19.57 -2.06 -6.10
CA PHE A 65 -20.56 -1.34 -6.91
C PHE A 65 -20.06 -0.92 -8.30
N ALA A 66 -18.89 -1.41 -8.73
CA ALA A 66 -18.37 -1.16 -10.09
C ALA A 66 -19.14 -1.93 -11.18
#